data_AF-G7YGA8-F1
#
_entry.id   AF-G7YGA8-F1
#
_cell.length_a   1.000
_cell.length_b   1.000
_cell.length_c   1.000
_cell.angle_alpha   90.00
_cell.angle_beta   90.00
_cell.angle_gamma   90.00
#
_symmetry.space_group_name_H-M   'P 1'
#
loop_
_entity.id
_entity.type
_entity.pdbx_description
1 polymer ?
#
loop_
_entity_poly.entity_id
_entity_poly.type
_entity_poly.pdbx_seq_one_letter_code
_entity_poly.pdbx_strand_id
1 'polypeptide(L)'
;MRSDSVVPLSSLHFLTRFIYSAPNEPSDNSQWAEHEMDYILVSILDPKIDTSLESGLVKLNPEEVSDVQWIGEDDLHNILLPTGVETEQQNVSSGNHCDLKRQDFTPWVRGLASSGYLRRIWRWAEEHNANGSHAVDYESNISAVFDKEAIIRLDNFCS
;
A
#
# COMPACT_ATOMS: atom_id res chain seq x y z
N MET A 1 25.81 15.01 13.25
CA MET A 1 24.98 15.04 12.03
C MET A 1 23.94 13.96 12.18
N ARG A 2 22.65 14.31 12.30
CA ARG A 2 21.60 13.30 12.19
C ARG A 2 21.58 12.88 10.73
N SER A 3 21.77 11.61 10.45
CA SER A 3 21.52 11.06 9.12
C SER A 3 20.04 11.28 8.86
N ASP A 4 19.69 12.09 7.87
CA ASP A 4 18.31 12.16 7.39
C ASP A 4 17.96 10.74 6.95
N SER A 5 17.10 10.08 7.73
CA SER A 5 16.67 8.70 7.47
C SER A 5 15.69 8.75 6.31
N VAL A 6 16.18 8.87 5.09
CA VAL A 6 15.35 8.86 3.88
C VAL A 6 15.38 7.46 3.29
N VAL A 7 14.24 6.98 2.80
CA VAL A 7 14.17 5.73 2.03
C VAL A 7 15.13 5.84 0.84
N PRO A 8 16.19 5.00 0.76
CA PRO A 8 17.17 5.12 -0.31
C PRO A 8 16.53 4.74 -1.65
N LEU A 9 16.85 5.47 -2.72
CA LEU A 9 16.30 5.16 -4.06
C LEU A 9 16.63 3.72 -4.51
N SER A 10 17.75 3.15 -4.04
CA SER A 10 18.14 1.78 -4.34
C SER A 10 17.24 0.72 -3.69
N SER A 11 16.41 1.07 -2.70
CA SER A 11 15.42 0.15 -2.12
C SER A 11 14.04 0.28 -2.78
N LEU A 12 13.85 1.20 -3.74
CA LEU A 12 12.59 1.33 -4.47
C LEU A 12 12.57 0.38 -5.67
N HIS A 13 11.57 -0.50 -5.68
CA HIS A 13 11.33 -1.46 -6.73
C HIS A 13 10.13 -1.04 -7.58
N PHE A 14 10.35 -0.82 -8.87
CA PHE A 14 9.28 -0.64 -9.85
C PHE A 14 8.67 -2.00 -10.23
N LEU A 15 7.36 -2.14 -10.00
CA LEU A 15 6.62 -3.38 -10.27
C LEU A 15 5.88 -3.34 -11.60
N THR A 16 5.02 -2.34 -11.81
CA THR A 16 4.11 -2.25 -12.96
C THR A 16 3.48 -0.84 -13.04
N ARG A 17 2.68 -0.59 -14.08
CA ARG A 17 1.81 0.59 -14.18
C ARG A 17 0.34 0.23 -14.03
N PHE A 18 -0.43 1.07 -13.33
CA PHE A 18 -1.90 1.03 -13.37
C PHE A 18 -2.46 2.24 -14.10
N ILE A 19 -3.47 2.03 -14.93
CA ILE A 19 -4.27 3.13 -15.49
C ILE A 19 -5.65 3.12 -14.85
N TYR A 20 -6.07 4.28 -14.33
CA TYR A 20 -7.34 4.42 -13.63
C TYR A 20 -7.95 5.81 -13.77
N SER A 21 -9.23 5.91 -13.42
CA SER A 21 -9.91 7.18 -13.20
C SER A 21 -10.78 7.07 -11.96
N ALA A 22 -10.72 8.06 -11.09
CA ALA A 22 -11.49 8.07 -9.85
C ALA A 22 -12.00 9.49 -9.55
N PRO A 23 -13.28 9.65 -9.14
CA PRO A 23 -13.74 10.91 -8.62
C PRO A 23 -13.03 11.21 -7.29
N ASN A 24 -12.88 12.50 -6.95
CA ASN A 24 -12.53 12.86 -5.58
C ASN A 24 -13.66 12.43 -4.63
N GLU A 25 -13.28 11.93 -3.46
CA GLU A 25 -14.21 11.55 -2.41
C GLU A 25 -13.91 12.30 -1.10
N PRO A 26 -14.93 12.76 -0.36
CA PRO A 26 -16.36 12.73 -0.72
C PRO A 26 -16.68 13.57 -1.96
N SER A 27 -17.74 13.18 -2.68
CA SER A 27 -18.08 13.74 -4.00
C SER A 27 -18.85 15.06 -3.93
N ASP A 28 -18.92 15.71 -2.77
CA ASP A 28 -19.71 16.92 -2.57
C ASP A 28 -19.07 18.13 -3.27
N ASN A 29 -19.68 18.54 -4.39
CA ASN A 29 -19.25 19.68 -5.20
C ASN A 29 -17.80 19.61 -5.72
N SER A 30 -17.21 18.41 -5.82
CA SER A 30 -15.87 18.28 -6.35
C SER A 30 -15.85 18.44 -7.88
N GLN A 31 -15.14 19.47 -8.34
CA GLN A 31 -14.66 19.59 -9.72
C GLN A 31 -13.37 18.79 -9.98
N TRP A 32 -12.90 18.07 -8.97
CA TRP A 32 -11.62 17.36 -8.93
C TRP A 32 -11.82 15.85 -9.05
N ALA A 33 -10.91 15.23 -9.79
CA ALA A 33 -10.86 13.80 -10.04
C ALA A 33 -9.43 13.42 -10.46
N GLU A 34 -9.09 12.15 -10.30
CA GLU A 34 -7.85 11.57 -10.81
C GLU A 34 -8.09 10.88 -12.16
N HIS A 35 -7.11 10.98 -13.05
CA HIS A 35 -7.02 10.20 -14.29
C HIS A 35 -5.55 10.00 -14.66
N GLU A 36 -4.99 8.88 -14.18
CA GLU A 36 -3.55 8.70 -14.12
C GLU A 36 -3.10 7.35 -14.70
N MET A 37 -1.84 7.33 -15.13
CA MET A 37 -1.06 6.11 -15.30
C MET A 37 0.00 6.09 -14.21
N ASP A 38 -0.30 5.39 -13.12
CA ASP A 38 0.50 5.37 -11.91
C ASP A 38 1.58 4.29 -11.93
N TYR A 39 2.76 4.68 -11.48
CA TYR A 39 3.90 3.77 -11.29
C TYR A 39 3.82 3.16 -9.90
N ILE A 40 3.84 1.83 -9.84
CA ILE A 40 3.82 1.11 -8.57
C ILE A 40 5.23 0.88 -8.09
N LEU A 41 5.60 1.65 -7.09
CA LEU A 41 6.89 1.63 -6.42
C LEU A 41 6.73 1.04 -5.03
N VAL A 42 7.55 0.05 -4.71
CA VAL A 42 7.51 -0.64 -3.40
C VAL A 42 8.90 -0.61 -2.79
N SER A 43 9.00 -0.24 -1.52
CA SER A 43 10.24 -0.35 -0.74
C SER A 43 10.06 -1.36 0.38
N ILE A 44 11.06 -2.21 0.57
CA ILE A 44 11.21 -3.08 1.73
C ILE A 44 12.22 -2.40 2.66
N LEU A 45 11.80 -2.08 3.88
CA LEU A 45 12.68 -1.42 4.85
C LEU A 45 13.60 -2.45 5.50
N ASP A 46 14.88 -2.11 5.68
CA ASP A 46 15.80 -2.93 6.47
C ASP A 46 15.26 -3.00 7.91
N PRO A 47 15.17 -4.19 8.52
CA PRO A 47 14.67 -4.35 9.90
C PRO A 47 15.48 -3.56 10.96
N LYS A 48 16.67 -3.08 10.62
CA LYS A 48 17.49 -2.20 11.48
C LYS A 48 17.05 -0.74 11.44
N ILE A 49 16.23 -0.35 10.47
CA ILE A 49 15.66 0.98 10.40
C ILE A 49 14.69 1.14 11.57
N ASP A 50 14.84 2.22 12.32
CA ASP A 50 13.86 2.60 13.34
C ASP A 50 12.53 2.93 12.63
N THR A 51 11.53 2.07 12.82
CA THR A 51 10.19 2.24 12.24
C THR A 51 9.28 3.10 13.12
N SER A 52 9.78 3.61 14.26
CA SER A 52 9.07 4.62 15.04
C SER A 52 8.73 5.79 14.12
N LEU A 53 7.47 6.20 14.12
CA LEU A 53 6.99 7.31 13.30
C LEU A 53 7.68 8.64 13.69
N GLU A 54 8.25 8.69 14.90
CA GLU A 54 9.04 9.81 15.44
C GLU A 54 10.53 9.76 15.01
N SER A 55 11.00 8.66 14.42
CA SER A 55 12.42 8.42 14.10
C SER A 55 12.94 9.27 12.94
N GLY A 56 12.05 9.92 12.20
CA GLY A 56 12.37 10.74 11.04
C GLY A 56 12.54 9.96 9.73
N LEU A 57 12.20 8.65 9.68
CA LEU A 57 12.12 7.89 8.43
C LEU A 57 11.21 8.60 7.40
N VAL A 58 10.10 9.11 7.90
CA VAL A 58 9.15 9.90 7.14
C VAL A 58 8.99 11.22 7.88
N LYS A 59 9.77 12.23 7.49
CA LYS A 59 9.50 13.59 7.97
C LYS A 59 8.23 14.08 7.29
N LEU A 60 7.10 13.90 7.97
CA LEU A 60 5.78 14.27 7.44
C LEU A 60 5.65 15.79 7.35
N ASN A 61 5.06 16.25 6.25
CA ASN A 61 4.58 17.62 6.11
C ASN A 61 3.15 17.67 6.66
N PRO A 62 2.88 18.35 7.78
CA PRO A 62 1.54 18.36 8.39
C PRO A 62 0.48 19.06 7.53
N GLU A 63 0.90 19.86 6.52
CA GLU A 63 -0.03 20.45 5.55
C GLU A 63 -0.53 19.43 4.50
N GLU A 64 0.14 18.28 4.37
CA GLU A 64 -0.16 17.25 3.37
C GLU A 64 -0.60 15.92 3.99
N VAL A 65 -0.07 15.57 5.17
CA VAL A 65 -0.33 14.31 5.85
C VAL A 65 -0.90 14.58 7.23
N SER A 66 -2.15 14.18 7.44
CA SER A 66 -2.86 14.35 8.71
C SER A 66 -2.50 13.29 9.75
N ASP A 67 -2.22 12.06 9.32
CA ASP A 67 -1.87 10.94 10.20
C ASP A 67 -1.14 9.82 9.42
N VAL A 68 -0.48 8.91 10.14
CA VAL A 68 0.23 7.75 9.56
C VAL A 68 0.12 6.53 10.49
N GLN A 69 -0.04 5.36 9.89
CA GLN A 69 -0.12 4.10 10.63
C GLN A 69 0.54 2.96 9.86
N TRP A 70 1.23 2.07 10.59
CA TRP A 70 1.63 0.77 10.09
C TRP A 70 0.48 -0.23 10.22
N ILE A 71 0.21 -0.98 9.15
CA ILE A 71 -0.86 -1.99 9.11
C ILE A 71 -0.28 -3.36 8.76
N GLY A 72 -0.90 -4.43 9.24
CA GLY A 72 -0.55 -5.82 8.91
C GLY A 72 -1.30 -6.36 7.69
N GLU A 73 -0.99 -7.58 7.27
CA GLU A 73 -1.71 -8.24 6.17
C GLU A 73 -3.21 -8.43 6.51
N ASP A 74 -3.51 -8.74 7.76
CA ASP A 74 -4.89 -8.94 8.24
C ASP A 74 -5.73 -7.66 8.10
N ASP A 75 -5.13 -6.48 8.28
CA ASP A 75 -5.81 -5.20 8.10
C ASP A 75 -6.17 -4.93 6.63
N LEU A 76 -5.46 -5.54 5.66
CA LEU A 76 -5.81 -5.42 4.25
C LEU A 76 -7.18 -6.03 3.94
N HIS A 77 -7.62 -7.02 4.72
CA HIS A 77 -8.95 -7.58 4.60
C HIS A 77 -10.04 -6.56 4.97
N ASN A 78 -9.75 -5.65 5.90
CA ASN A 78 -10.69 -4.59 6.30
C ASN A 78 -10.95 -3.58 5.15
N ILE A 79 -9.97 -3.37 4.26
CA ILE A 79 -10.14 -2.55 3.03
C ILE A 79 -11.20 -3.16 2.10
N LEU A 80 -11.35 -4.49 2.11
CA LEU A 80 -12.28 -5.22 1.24
C LEU A 80 -13.72 -5.27 1.77
N LEU A 81 -13.93 -5.07 3.07
CA LEU A 81 -15.25 -5.22 3.68
C LEU A 81 -16.19 -4.07 3.27
N PRO A 82 -17.45 -4.36 2.87
CA PRO A 82 -18.44 -3.33 2.62
C PRO A 82 -18.71 -2.51 3.89
N THR A 83 -18.91 -1.21 3.72
CA THR A 83 -19.37 -0.33 4.79
C THR A 83 -20.77 -0.77 5.24
N GLY A 84 -20.89 -1.32 6.45
CA GLY A 84 -22.20 -1.63 7.06
C GLY A 84 -22.46 -3.08 7.47
N VAL A 85 -21.50 -4.00 7.34
CA VAL A 85 -21.58 -5.28 8.06
C VAL A 85 -20.94 -5.07 9.43
N GLU A 86 -21.74 -4.57 10.39
CA GLU A 86 -21.46 -4.80 11.80
C GLU A 86 -21.62 -6.31 12.02
N THR A 87 -20.58 -7.08 11.69
CA THR A 87 -20.53 -8.48 12.07
C THR A 87 -20.44 -8.48 13.59
N GLU A 88 -21.48 -8.98 14.26
CA GLU A 88 -21.64 -9.10 15.72
C GLU A 88 -20.52 -9.90 16.43
N GLN A 89 -19.39 -10.16 15.77
CA GLN A 89 -18.23 -10.88 16.29
C GLN A 89 -17.10 -9.97 16.82
N GLN A 90 -17.24 -8.64 16.79
CA GLN A 90 -16.22 -7.72 17.35
C GLN A 90 -16.08 -7.77 18.89
N ASN A 91 -16.84 -8.60 19.60
CA ASN A 91 -16.76 -8.68 21.06
C ASN A 91 -15.71 -9.66 21.64
N VAL A 92 -14.87 -10.31 20.83
CA VAL A 92 -13.81 -11.18 21.38
C VAL A 92 -12.52 -11.15 20.56
N SER A 93 -11.84 -10.00 20.51
CA SER A 93 -10.42 -9.99 20.22
C SER A 93 -9.71 -8.84 20.94
N SER A 94 -8.92 -9.26 21.90
CA SER A 94 -8.08 -8.50 22.81
C SER A 94 -7.05 -7.63 22.06
N GLY A 95 -7.06 -6.32 22.30
CA GLY A 95 -5.92 -5.41 22.12
C GLY A 95 -5.58 -4.97 20.69
N ASN A 96 -5.77 -3.68 20.42
CA ASN A 96 -5.12 -2.90 19.34
C ASN A 96 -5.56 -3.15 17.88
N HIS A 97 -6.77 -3.65 17.61
CA HIS A 97 -7.27 -3.58 16.24
C HIS A 97 -7.76 -2.17 15.94
N CYS A 98 -7.11 -1.50 14.98
CA CYS A 98 -7.54 -0.21 14.46
C CYS A 98 -8.87 -0.37 13.70
N ASP A 99 -9.86 0.47 14.00
CA ASP A 99 -11.15 0.50 13.30
C ASP A 99 -11.02 1.19 11.93
N LEU A 100 -10.09 0.72 11.08
CA LEU A 100 -9.94 1.22 9.72
C LEU A 100 -11.12 0.77 8.87
N LYS A 101 -11.88 1.73 8.35
CA LYS A 101 -13.03 1.49 7.49
C LYS A 101 -12.59 1.61 6.04
N ARG A 102 -13.27 0.87 5.15
CA ARG A 102 -13.05 0.95 3.70
C ARG A 102 -13.04 2.39 3.17
N GLN A 103 -13.89 3.25 3.70
CA GLN A 103 -14.02 4.66 3.30
C GLN A 103 -12.82 5.55 3.70
N ASP A 104 -11.96 5.08 4.59
CA ASP A 104 -10.75 5.82 5.01
C ASP A 104 -9.63 5.69 3.96
N PHE A 105 -9.80 4.80 2.98
CA PHE A 105 -8.86 4.58 1.88
C PHE A 105 -9.33 5.27 0.61
N THR A 106 -8.41 5.85 -0.15
CA THR A 106 -8.69 6.45 -1.45
C THR A 106 -9.26 5.41 -2.43
N PRO A 107 -10.02 5.84 -3.46
CA PRO A 107 -10.53 4.93 -4.47
C PRO A 107 -9.45 4.02 -5.06
N TRP A 108 -8.29 4.57 -5.44
CA TRP A 108 -7.20 3.79 -6.06
C TRP A 108 -6.72 2.63 -5.17
N VAL A 109 -6.55 2.84 -3.85
CA VAL A 109 -6.18 1.78 -2.90
C VAL A 109 -7.27 0.71 -2.82
N ARG A 110 -8.55 1.11 -2.75
CA ARG A 110 -9.67 0.18 -2.72
C ARG A 110 -9.78 -0.65 -4.00
N GLY A 111 -9.45 -0.06 -5.15
CA GLY A 111 -9.38 -0.77 -6.42
C GLY A 111 -8.24 -1.78 -6.46
N LEU A 112 -7.06 -1.45 -5.93
CA LEU A 112 -5.95 -2.40 -5.78
C LEU A 112 -6.30 -3.55 -4.85
N ALA A 113 -6.97 -3.27 -3.74
CA ALA A 113 -7.46 -4.30 -2.83
C ALA A 113 -8.46 -5.21 -3.55
N SER A 114 -9.53 -4.63 -4.13
CA SER A 114 -10.66 -5.38 -4.72
C SER A 114 -10.26 -6.21 -5.95
N SER A 115 -9.23 -5.79 -6.69
CA SER A 115 -8.65 -6.54 -7.80
C SER A 115 -7.66 -7.62 -7.36
N GLY A 116 -7.30 -7.67 -6.08
CA GLY A 116 -6.32 -8.58 -5.51
C GLY A 116 -4.86 -8.17 -5.75
N TYR A 117 -4.60 -7.04 -6.40
CA TYR A 117 -3.23 -6.57 -6.64
C TYR A 117 -2.52 -6.15 -5.35
N LEU A 118 -3.22 -5.57 -4.39
CA LEU A 118 -2.61 -5.20 -3.10
C LEU A 118 -2.04 -6.44 -2.38
N ARG A 119 -2.77 -7.56 -2.40
CA ARG A 119 -2.28 -8.85 -1.87
C ARG A 119 -1.10 -9.40 -2.67
N ARG A 120 -1.10 -9.22 -4.00
CA ARG A 120 0.04 -9.64 -4.84
C ARG A 120 1.30 -8.81 -4.55
N ILE A 121 1.15 -7.51 -4.34
CA ILE A 121 2.24 -6.61 -3.92
C ILE A 121 2.79 -7.08 -2.57
N TRP A 122 1.92 -7.37 -1.61
CA TRP A 122 2.33 -7.86 -0.29
C TRP A 122 3.14 -9.15 -0.37
N ARG A 123 2.64 -10.16 -1.10
CA ARG A 123 3.37 -11.43 -1.31
C ARG A 123 4.70 -11.24 -2.01
N TRP A 124 4.74 -10.37 -3.02
CA TRP A 124 5.98 -10.02 -3.70
C TRP A 124 7.00 -9.44 -2.69
N ALA A 125 6.57 -8.55 -1.79
CA ALA A 125 7.45 -7.97 -0.79
C ALA A 125 8.00 -9.02 0.20
N GLU A 126 7.15 -9.93 0.69
CA GLU A 126 7.56 -11.03 1.59
C GLU A 126 8.61 -11.95 0.94
N GLU A 127 8.39 -12.33 -0.32
CA GLU A 127 9.33 -13.18 -1.08
C GLU A 127 10.69 -12.50 -1.29
N HIS A 128 10.70 -11.18 -1.49
CA HIS A 128 11.93 -10.41 -1.71
C HIS A 128 12.64 -10.04 -0.40
N ASN A 129 11.91 -10.00 0.72
CA ASN A 129 12.49 -9.83 2.06
C ASN A 129 13.26 -11.10 2.50
N ALA A 130 12.71 -12.29 2.23
CA ALA A 130 13.29 -13.57 2.64
C ALA A 130 14.63 -13.91 1.92
N ASN A 131 14.88 -13.34 0.74
CA ASN A 131 16.05 -13.65 -0.08
C ASN A 131 17.32 -12.86 0.31
N GLY A 132 17.29 -12.06 1.38
CA GLY A 132 18.47 -11.35 1.91
C GLY A 132 19.57 -12.22 2.53
N SER A 133 19.42 -13.55 2.55
CA SER A 133 20.42 -14.46 3.17
C SER A 133 21.48 -15.03 2.22
N HIS A 134 21.34 -14.91 0.90
CA HIS A 134 22.39 -15.34 -0.02
C HIS A 134 22.37 -14.52 -1.31
N ALA A 135 23.29 -13.55 -1.37
CA ALA A 135 23.72 -12.94 -2.62
C ALA A 135 24.28 -14.02 -3.55
N VAL A 136 23.46 -14.47 -4.50
CA VAL A 136 23.90 -15.12 -5.73
C VAL A 136 22.96 -14.68 -6.83
N ASP A 137 23.53 -14.17 -7.92
CA ASP A 137 22.89 -13.69 -9.15
C ASP A 137 21.69 -14.55 -9.61
N TYR A 138 20.51 -14.25 -9.07
CA TYR A 138 19.23 -14.90 -9.41
C TYR A 138 18.19 -13.86 -9.87
N GLU A 139 18.62 -12.85 -10.63
CA GLU A 139 17.69 -11.98 -11.37
C GLU A 139 16.84 -12.74 -12.40
N SER A 140 17.16 -14.00 -12.70
CA SER A 140 16.59 -14.76 -13.81
C SER A 140 15.43 -15.70 -13.45
N ASN A 141 14.98 -15.79 -12.18
CA ASN A 141 13.91 -16.77 -11.83
C ASN A 141 12.86 -16.34 -10.80
N ILE A 142 12.90 -15.11 -10.26
CA ILE A 142 11.81 -14.53 -9.44
C ILE A 142 10.88 -13.65 -10.32
N SER A 143 10.95 -13.83 -11.65
CA SER A 143 10.03 -13.21 -12.59
C SER A 143 8.76 -14.05 -12.68
N ALA A 144 7.65 -13.56 -12.09
CA ALA A 144 6.31 -13.68 -12.67
C ALA A 144 5.16 -13.10 -11.82
N VAL A 145 5.39 -12.35 -10.73
CA VAL A 145 4.23 -11.71 -10.03
C VAL A 145 3.79 -10.45 -10.76
N PHE A 146 4.74 -9.62 -11.19
CA PHE A 146 4.48 -8.38 -11.93
C PHE A 146 5.29 -8.34 -13.22
N ASP A 147 4.60 -7.99 -14.31
CA ASP A 147 5.22 -7.67 -15.60
C ASP A 147 5.45 -6.15 -15.65
N LYS A 148 6.72 -5.73 -15.69
CA LYS A 148 7.13 -4.32 -15.72
C LYS A 148 6.62 -3.60 -16.97
N GLU A 149 6.42 -4.34 -18.06
CA GLU A 149 5.91 -3.80 -19.31
C GLU A 149 4.38 -3.76 -19.36
N ALA A 150 3.70 -4.44 -18.44
CA ALA A 150 2.26 -4.40 -18.36
C ALA A 150 1.75 -3.01 -17.94
N ILE A 151 0.63 -2.63 -18.55
CA ILE A 151 -0.23 -1.55 -18.09
C ILE A 151 -1.54 -2.20 -17.71
N ILE A 152 -1.84 -2.16 -16.42
CA ILE A 152 -3.00 -2.84 -15.88
C ILE A 152 -4.12 -1.83 -15.68
N ARG A 153 -5.31 -2.14 -16.17
CA ARG A 153 -6.47 -1.26 -16.05
C ARG A 153 -7.23 -1.58 -14.77
N LEU A 154 -7.51 -0.55 -13.97
CA LEU A 154 -8.41 -0.66 -12.83
C LEU A 154 -9.73 0.03 -13.21
N ASP A 155 -10.80 -0.76 -13.34
CA ASP A 155 -12.07 -0.28 -13.91
C ASP A 155 -13.21 -0.14 -12.89
N ASN A 156 -12.97 -0.43 -11.61
CA ASN A 156 -14.03 -0.57 -10.60
C ASN A 156 -13.82 0.32 -9.36
N PHE A 157 -13.83 1.64 -9.55
CA PHE A 157 -13.80 2.61 -8.45
C PHE A 157 -15.19 3.05 -7.97
N CYS A 158 -16.23 2.69 -8.72
CA CYS A 158 -17.62 2.97 -8.38
C CYS A 158 -18.32 1.67 -7.97
N SER A 159 -18.48 1.45 -6.67
CA SER A 159 -19.43 0.49 -6.08
C SER A 159 -19.77 0.94 -4.66
#